data_AF-A0A7X9DFH8-F1
#
_entry.id   AF-A0A7X9DFH8-F1
#
_cell.length_a   1.000
_cell.length_b   1.000
_cell.length_c   1.000
_cell.angle_alpha   90.00
_cell.angle_beta   90.00
_cell.angle_gamma   90.00
#
_symmetry.space_group_name_H-M   'P 1'
#
loop_
_entity.id
_entity.type
_entity.pdbx_description
1 polymer ?
#
loop_
_entity_poly.entity_id
_entity_poly.type
_entity_poly.pdbx_seq_one_letter_code
_entity_poly.pdbx_strand_id
1 'polypeptide(L)'
;IARLSLERLIENGRIHPARIEEVVEKVKNELEENMLEEGERAAFELGIPGLSKDALYHVGKLKYRSSYGQNVLSHSKEVANLAAIMAGELKLDVATAKRAGLLHDIGKGSIVEGEGAHAIVGAELAKKFGENDVVVNIIASHHNDKEPESFEAILVQVADAISASRPGARRESLDTYLKRLENLENIAYGFKGVEKCYAIQAGREIRVMVSNEQVTDEEATVLARDIASKIESELKYPGIVRVTVIRETRIVDYAR
;
A
#
# COMPACT_ATOMS: atom_id res chain seq x y z
N ILE A 1 5.07 -16.46 6.22
CA ILE A 1 5.28 -17.92 6.37
C ILE A 1 5.85 -18.51 5.07
N ALA A 2 5.06 -18.72 4.01
CA ALA A 2 5.52 -19.41 2.78
C ALA A 2 6.86 -18.91 2.21
N ARG A 3 7.04 -17.59 2.03
CA ARG A 3 8.31 -17.00 1.55
C ARG A 3 9.52 -17.44 2.38
N LEU A 4 9.46 -17.25 3.69
CA LEU A 4 10.56 -17.55 4.62
C LEU A 4 10.83 -19.06 4.70
N SER A 5 9.77 -19.87 4.63
CA SER A 5 9.90 -21.32 4.58
C SER A 5 10.60 -21.78 3.30
N LEU A 6 10.26 -21.20 2.14
CA LEU A 6 10.91 -21.51 0.86
C LEU A 6 12.38 -21.09 0.85
N GLU A 7 12.71 -19.89 1.34
CA GLU A 7 14.10 -19.41 1.45
C GLU A 7 14.96 -20.41 2.24
N ARG A 8 14.48 -20.87 3.40
CA ARG A 8 15.20 -21.85 4.24
C ARG A 8 15.32 -23.24 3.61
N LEU A 9 14.29 -23.68 2.89
CA LEU A 9 14.30 -24.97 2.19
C LEU A 9 15.32 -24.95 1.04
N ILE A 10 15.42 -23.84 0.32
CA ILE A 10 16.39 -23.63 -0.77
C ILE A 10 17.82 -23.61 -0.24
N GLU A 11 18.09 -22.87 0.85
CA GLU A 11 19.42 -22.83 1.48
C GLU A 11 19.91 -24.21 1.93
N ASN A 12 19.01 -25.08 2.39
CA ASN A 12 19.36 -26.43 2.86
C ASN A 12 19.48 -27.46 1.71
N GLY A 13 18.93 -27.16 0.53
CA GLY A 13 18.96 -28.04 -0.65
C GLY A 13 18.14 -29.34 -0.55
N ARG A 14 17.40 -29.56 0.54
CA ARG A 14 16.57 -30.75 0.78
C ARG A 14 15.10 -30.38 0.88
N ILE A 15 14.36 -30.68 -0.18
CA ILE A 15 12.94 -30.34 -0.28
C ILE A 15 12.13 -31.63 -0.43
N HIS A 16 11.59 -32.13 0.68
CA HIS A 16 10.69 -33.29 0.72
C HIS A 16 9.54 -33.02 1.72
N PRO A 17 8.38 -33.70 1.60
CA PRO A 17 7.16 -33.36 2.35
C PRO A 17 7.36 -33.16 3.85
N ALA A 18 7.97 -34.12 4.56
CA ALA A 18 8.21 -34.02 6.00
C ALA A 18 9.06 -32.79 6.40
N ARG A 19 10.02 -32.39 5.57
CA ARG A 19 10.86 -31.22 5.84
C ARG A 19 10.11 -29.92 5.59
N ILE A 20 9.22 -29.89 4.61
CA ILE A 20 8.36 -28.72 4.34
C ILE A 20 7.48 -28.46 5.56
N GLU A 21 6.83 -29.50 6.10
CA GLU A 21 5.98 -29.40 7.30
C GLU A 21 6.78 -28.89 8.51
N GLU A 22 7.95 -29.48 8.78
CA GLU A 22 8.83 -29.06 9.87
C GLU A 22 9.27 -27.59 9.73
N VAL A 23 9.72 -27.17 8.55
CA VAL A 23 10.19 -25.80 8.31
C VAL A 23 9.05 -24.79 8.37
N VAL A 24 7.87 -25.13 7.86
CA VAL A 24 6.68 -24.28 7.95
C VAL A 24 6.28 -24.07 9.40
N GLU A 25 6.22 -25.13 10.20
CA GLU A 25 5.86 -25.03 11.62
C GLU A 25 6.89 -24.20 12.40
N LYS A 26 8.19 -24.43 12.16
CA LYS A 26 9.26 -23.64 12.77
C LYS A 26 9.17 -22.15 12.42
N VAL A 27 9.00 -21.84 11.14
CA VAL A 27 8.83 -20.45 10.66
C VAL A 27 7.58 -19.81 11.24
N LYS A 28 6.50 -20.56 11.42
CA LYS A 28 5.27 -20.06 12.02
C LYS A 28 5.51 -19.65 13.48
N ASN A 29 6.11 -20.51 14.29
CA ASN A 29 6.39 -20.23 15.70
C ASN A 29 7.33 -19.03 15.86
N GLU A 30 8.39 -18.95 15.06
CA GLU A 30 9.31 -17.81 15.08
C GLU A 30 8.63 -16.49 14.67
N LEU A 31 7.70 -16.54 13.71
CA LEU A 31 6.93 -15.35 13.33
C LEU A 31 5.97 -14.92 14.43
N GLU A 32 5.35 -15.87 15.14
CA GLU A 32 4.48 -15.55 16.29
C GLU A 32 5.26 -14.89 17.43
N GLU A 33 6.45 -15.38 17.75
CA GLU A 33 7.36 -14.75 18.72
C GLU A 33 7.78 -13.34 18.26
N ASN A 34 8.19 -13.20 16.99
CA ASN A 34 8.56 -11.89 16.45
C ASN A 34 7.40 -10.89 16.45
N MET A 35 6.17 -11.34 16.22
CA MET A 35 4.99 -10.47 16.32
C MET A 35 4.83 -9.92 17.75
N LEU A 36 5.03 -10.75 18.78
CA LEU A 36 4.97 -10.26 20.15
C LEU A 36 6.08 -9.24 20.45
N GLU A 37 7.33 -9.55 20.11
CA GLU A 37 8.49 -8.67 20.30
C GLU A 37 8.31 -7.30 19.62
N GLU A 38 7.73 -7.29 18.42
CA GLU A 38 7.48 -6.07 17.66
C GLU A 38 6.37 -5.21 18.27
N GLY A 39 5.35 -5.86 18.84
CA GLY A 39 4.33 -5.19 19.63
C GLY A 39 4.90 -4.55 20.89
N GLU A 40 5.71 -5.30 21.65
CA GLU A 40 6.40 -4.82 22.85
C GLU A 40 7.31 -3.62 22.52
N ARG A 41 8.08 -3.72 21.44
CA ARG A 41 8.94 -2.63 20.96
C ARG A 41 8.12 -1.40 20.59
N ALA A 42 7.03 -1.55 19.86
CA ALA A 42 6.17 -0.43 19.47
C ALA A 42 5.55 0.28 20.69
N ALA A 43 5.06 -0.49 21.66
CA ALA A 43 4.50 0.04 22.90
C ALA A 43 5.57 0.76 23.74
N PHE A 44 6.77 0.18 23.83
CA PHE A 44 7.90 0.77 24.54
C PHE A 44 8.36 2.10 23.92
N GLU A 45 8.57 2.14 22.61
CA GLU A 45 8.97 3.36 21.89
C GLU A 45 7.94 4.49 22.04
N LEU A 46 6.65 4.15 22.10
CA LEU A 46 5.57 5.11 22.29
C LEU A 46 5.34 5.45 23.77
N GLY A 47 5.98 4.75 24.71
CA GLY A 47 5.76 4.94 26.14
C GLY A 47 4.34 4.58 26.59
N ILE A 48 3.75 3.53 26.02
CA ILE A 48 2.41 3.03 26.36
C ILE A 48 2.56 1.81 27.30
N PRO A 49 2.38 1.97 28.61
CA PRO A 49 2.47 0.85 29.54
C PRO A 49 1.17 0.04 29.59
N GLY A 50 1.27 -1.21 30.05
CA GLY A 50 0.12 -1.99 30.51
C GLY A 50 -0.80 -2.55 29.42
N LEU A 51 -0.33 -2.69 28.18
CA LEU A 51 -1.03 -3.48 27.16
C LEU A 51 -0.92 -4.97 27.50
N SER A 52 -2.01 -5.72 27.30
CA SER A 52 -1.99 -7.17 27.48
C SER A 52 -1.11 -7.85 26.43
N LYS A 53 -0.65 -9.09 26.72
CA LYS A 53 0.15 -9.88 25.80
C LYS A 53 -0.55 -10.09 24.44
N ASP A 54 -1.87 -10.28 24.48
CA ASP A 54 -2.68 -10.44 23.26
C ASP A 54 -2.76 -9.14 22.46
N ALA A 55 -2.94 -7.98 23.13
CA ALA A 55 -2.91 -6.69 22.45
C ALA A 55 -1.55 -6.45 21.78
N LEU A 56 -0.44 -6.71 22.48
CA LEU A 56 0.92 -6.58 21.94
C LEU A 56 1.14 -7.49 20.73
N TYR A 57 0.74 -8.76 20.83
CA TYR A 57 0.80 -9.69 19.71
C TYR A 57 0.03 -9.17 18.48
N HIS A 58 -1.18 -8.66 18.67
CA HIS A 58 -2.00 -8.11 17.58
C HIS A 58 -1.42 -6.81 17.00
N VAL A 59 -0.82 -5.95 17.81
CA VAL A 59 -0.08 -4.77 17.34
C VAL A 59 1.08 -5.20 16.45
N GLY A 60 1.93 -6.13 16.91
CA GLY A 60 3.08 -6.53 16.09
C GLY A 60 2.71 -7.34 14.86
N LYS A 61 1.54 -7.99 14.83
CA LYS A 61 0.97 -8.59 13.61
C LYS A 61 0.79 -7.57 12.48
N LEU A 62 0.55 -6.29 12.80
CA LEU A 62 0.44 -5.20 11.82
C LEU A 62 1.75 -4.95 11.07
N LYS A 63 2.90 -5.39 11.59
CA LYS A 63 4.20 -5.34 10.87
C LYS A 63 4.16 -6.16 9.59
N TYR A 64 3.35 -7.22 9.55
CA TYR A 64 3.23 -8.12 8.41
C TYR A 64 2.02 -7.80 7.53
N ARG A 65 1.39 -6.64 7.75
CA ARG A 65 0.31 -6.11 6.94
C ARG A 65 0.73 -4.81 6.25
N SER A 66 0.32 -4.69 5.00
CA SER A 66 0.40 -3.46 4.23
C SER A 66 -1.00 -3.07 3.81
N SER A 67 -1.30 -1.77 3.89
CA SER A 67 -2.54 -1.19 3.36
C SER A 67 -2.14 0.00 2.51
N TYR A 68 -2.65 0.04 1.28
CA TYR A 68 -2.33 1.11 0.31
C TYR A 68 -0.83 1.37 0.11
N GLY A 69 0.02 0.34 0.24
CA GLY A 69 1.47 0.44 0.10
C GLY A 69 2.24 0.95 1.32
N GLN A 70 1.55 1.13 2.47
CA GLN A 70 2.15 1.50 3.74
C GLN A 70 2.09 0.32 4.73
N ASN A 71 3.17 0.13 5.48
CA ASN A 71 3.19 -0.82 6.58
C ASN A 71 2.24 -0.37 7.71
N VAL A 72 1.32 -1.24 8.12
CA VAL A 72 0.23 -0.87 9.05
C VAL A 72 0.75 -0.59 10.46
N LEU A 73 1.77 -1.30 10.94
CA LEU A 73 2.37 -1.00 12.25
C LEU A 73 3.03 0.38 12.25
N SER A 74 3.76 0.71 11.19
CA SER A 74 4.41 2.01 11.05
C SER A 74 3.39 3.15 10.98
N HIS A 75 2.30 2.94 10.24
CA HIS A 75 1.15 3.85 10.20
C HIS A 75 0.54 4.03 11.60
N SER A 76 0.23 2.95 12.30
CA SER A 76 -0.37 3.00 13.65
C SER A 76 0.51 3.76 14.65
N LYS A 77 1.83 3.61 14.57
CA LYS A 77 2.78 4.38 15.39
C LYS A 77 2.78 5.87 15.06
N GLU A 78 2.63 6.23 13.78
CA GLU A 78 2.52 7.63 13.36
C GLU A 78 1.19 8.24 13.85
N VAL A 79 0.07 7.53 13.68
CA VAL A 79 -1.24 7.93 14.17
C VAL A 79 -1.21 8.15 15.69
N ALA A 80 -0.62 7.23 16.45
CA ALA A 80 -0.45 7.36 17.90
C ALA A 80 0.30 8.66 18.28
N ASN A 81 1.40 8.97 17.59
CA ASN A 81 2.18 10.17 17.87
C ASN A 81 1.43 11.46 17.49
N LEU A 82 0.78 11.49 16.32
CA LEU A 82 0.00 12.65 15.88
C LEU A 82 -1.18 12.92 16.80
N ALA A 83 -1.93 11.88 17.17
CA ALA A 83 -3.04 11.97 18.11
C ALA A 83 -2.57 12.49 19.48
N ALA A 84 -1.43 11.99 19.98
CA ALA A 84 -0.84 12.44 21.24
C ALA A 84 -0.42 13.92 21.21
N ILE A 85 0.19 14.38 20.11
CA ILE A 85 0.59 15.79 19.93
C ILE A 85 -0.66 16.68 19.94
N MET A 86 -1.67 16.34 19.14
CA MET A 86 -2.92 17.10 19.09
C MET A 86 -3.63 17.14 20.44
N ALA A 87 -3.67 16.00 21.16
CA ALA A 87 -4.27 15.93 22.49
C ALA A 87 -3.53 16.84 23.47
N GLY A 88 -2.19 16.87 23.42
CA GLY A 88 -1.37 17.74 24.28
C GLY A 88 -1.65 19.22 24.05
N GLU A 89 -1.69 19.65 22.78
CA GLU A 89 -1.99 21.05 22.41
C GLU A 89 -3.41 21.48 22.83
N LEU A 90 -4.37 20.56 22.77
CA LEU A 90 -5.77 20.80 23.13
C LEU A 90 -6.08 20.55 24.61
N LYS A 91 -5.08 20.18 25.43
CA LYS A 91 -5.23 19.83 26.86
C LYS A 91 -6.22 18.68 27.11
N LEU A 92 -6.21 17.70 26.21
CA LEU A 92 -6.98 16.45 26.29
C LEU A 92 -6.11 15.30 26.83
N ASP A 93 -6.68 14.10 26.95
CA ASP A 93 -5.94 12.94 27.46
C ASP A 93 -4.97 12.38 26.41
N VAL A 94 -3.70 12.78 26.54
CA VAL A 94 -2.58 12.33 25.70
C VAL A 94 -2.40 10.81 25.77
N ALA A 95 -2.55 10.19 26.94
CA ALA A 95 -2.30 8.77 27.11
C ALA A 95 -3.38 7.95 26.39
N THR A 96 -4.64 8.34 26.53
CA THR A 96 -5.78 7.72 25.84
C THR A 96 -5.67 7.88 24.33
N ALA A 97 -5.39 9.10 23.82
CA ALA A 97 -5.22 9.34 22.39
C ALA A 97 -4.06 8.53 21.79
N LYS A 98 -2.91 8.45 22.48
CA LYS A 98 -1.74 7.69 22.02
C LYS A 98 -2.00 6.19 22.00
N ARG A 99 -2.62 5.67 23.07
CA ARG A 99 -2.97 4.25 23.18
C ARG A 99 -3.99 3.85 22.12
N ALA A 100 -5.07 4.61 21.96
CA ALA A 100 -6.08 4.33 20.96
C ALA A 100 -5.53 4.48 19.52
N GLY A 101 -4.66 5.45 19.27
CA GLY A 101 -4.00 5.60 17.98
C GLY A 101 -3.11 4.41 17.60
N LEU A 102 -2.43 3.77 18.56
CA LEU A 102 -1.69 2.53 18.28
C LEU A 102 -2.62 1.35 17.98
N LEU A 103 -3.78 1.30 18.62
CA LEU A 103 -4.71 0.17 18.58
C LEU A 103 -5.79 0.27 17.50
N HIS A 104 -6.02 1.44 16.88
CA HIS A 104 -7.15 1.67 15.96
C HIS A 104 -7.27 0.64 14.83
N ASP A 105 -6.14 0.14 14.35
CA ASP A 105 -6.04 -0.74 13.19
C ASP A 105 -5.79 -2.23 13.50
N ILE A 106 -5.81 -2.63 14.78
CA ILE A 106 -5.52 -4.05 15.18
C ILE A 106 -6.48 -5.06 14.54
N GLY A 107 -7.66 -4.61 14.10
CA GLY A 107 -8.62 -5.41 13.36
C GLY A 107 -8.13 -5.85 11.96
N LYS A 108 -7.20 -5.11 11.33
CA LYS A 108 -6.59 -5.50 10.03
C LYS A 108 -5.70 -6.76 10.14
N GLY A 109 -5.34 -7.14 11.36
CA GLY A 109 -4.68 -8.41 11.65
C GLY A 109 -5.62 -9.63 11.51
N SER A 110 -6.94 -9.42 11.50
CA SER A 110 -7.97 -10.46 11.42
C SER A 110 -8.46 -10.66 9.98
N ILE A 111 -8.96 -11.85 9.64
CA ILE A 111 -9.19 -12.33 8.26
C ILE A 111 -10.46 -11.71 7.60
N VAL A 112 -11.06 -10.68 8.18
CA VAL A 112 -12.30 -10.10 7.64
C VAL A 112 -11.96 -8.94 6.70
N GLU A 113 -12.03 -9.20 5.39
CA GLU A 113 -11.80 -8.19 4.35
C GLU A 113 -13.06 -7.32 4.14
N GLY A 114 -12.94 -6.02 4.45
CA GLY A 114 -13.94 -4.99 4.15
C GLY A 114 -13.62 -3.67 4.85
N GLU A 115 -13.72 -2.55 4.13
CA GLU A 115 -13.68 -1.20 4.72
C GLU A 115 -14.91 -1.04 5.62
N GLY A 116 -14.71 -0.89 6.94
CA GLY A 116 -15.76 -0.84 7.97
C GLY A 116 -15.87 -2.10 8.86
N ALA A 117 -15.32 -3.23 8.44
CA ALA A 117 -15.31 -4.44 9.28
C ALA A 117 -14.18 -4.42 10.31
N HIS A 118 -13.00 -3.88 9.95
CA HIS A 118 -11.84 -3.95 10.84
C HIS A 118 -11.95 -3.05 12.06
N ALA A 119 -12.66 -1.92 11.97
CA ALA A 119 -12.88 -1.03 13.12
C ALA A 119 -13.71 -1.73 14.21
N ILE A 120 -14.82 -2.36 13.81
CA ILE A 120 -15.67 -3.12 14.74
C ILE A 120 -14.94 -4.34 15.30
N VAL A 121 -14.27 -5.13 14.44
CA VAL A 121 -13.48 -6.28 14.88
C VAL A 121 -12.34 -5.85 15.81
N GLY A 122 -11.67 -4.74 15.51
CA GLY A 122 -10.62 -4.16 16.35
C GLY A 122 -11.14 -3.75 17.72
N ALA A 123 -12.32 -3.13 17.77
CA ALA A 123 -12.96 -2.73 19.01
C ALA A 123 -13.36 -3.94 19.87
N GLU A 124 -13.90 -5.01 19.26
CA GLU A 124 -14.20 -6.26 19.96
C GLU A 124 -12.94 -6.93 20.52
N LEU A 125 -11.84 -6.91 19.76
CA LEU A 125 -10.54 -7.41 20.21
C LEU A 125 -10.01 -6.57 21.38
N ALA A 126 -9.99 -5.25 21.26
CA ALA A 126 -9.55 -4.34 22.32
C ALA A 126 -10.35 -4.56 23.62
N LYS A 127 -11.67 -4.76 23.51
CA LYS A 127 -12.52 -5.09 24.66
C LYS A 127 -12.13 -6.43 25.30
N LYS A 128 -11.84 -7.46 24.50
CA LYS A 128 -11.34 -8.76 25.01
C LYS A 128 -9.97 -8.65 25.65
N PHE A 129 -9.14 -7.71 25.21
CA PHE A 129 -7.81 -7.44 25.75
C PHE A 129 -7.82 -6.63 27.04
N GLY A 130 -8.98 -6.16 27.48
CA GLY A 130 -9.16 -5.40 28.72
C GLY A 130 -9.04 -3.88 28.56
N GLU A 131 -9.13 -3.35 27.35
CA GLU A 131 -9.17 -1.90 27.14
C GLU A 131 -10.49 -1.29 27.65
N ASN A 132 -10.41 -0.03 28.08
CA ASN A 132 -11.58 0.70 28.58
C ASN A 132 -12.55 1.09 27.44
N ASP A 133 -13.79 1.41 27.80
CA ASP A 133 -14.85 1.70 26.83
C ASP A 133 -14.53 2.90 25.93
N VAL A 134 -13.75 3.88 26.42
CA VAL A 134 -13.32 5.04 25.62
C VAL A 134 -12.38 4.60 24.50
N VAL A 135 -11.33 3.82 24.80
CA VAL A 135 -10.42 3.27 23.78
C VAL A 135 -11.17 2.38 22.80
N VAL A 136 -12.09 1.54 23.30
CA VAL A 136 -12.93 0.68 22.46
C VAL A 136 -13.82 1.51 21.51
N ASN A 137 -14.44 2.60 21.99
CA ASN A 137 -15.22 3.50 21.15
C ASN A 137 -14.36 4.21 20.10
N ILE A 138 -13.16 4.70 20.47
CA ILE A 138 -12.24 5.34 19.53
C ILE A 138 -11.90 4.37 18.39
N ILE A 139 -11.57 3.12 18.71
CA ILE A 139 -11.28 2.09 17.71
C ILE A 139 -12.53 1.79 16.86
N ALA A 140 -13.73 1.73 17.44
CA ALA A 140 -14.95 1.47 16.69
C ALA A 140 -15.39 2.63 15.79
N SER A 141 -15.06 3.87 16.16
CA SER A 141 -15.56 5.08 15.50
C SER A 141 -14.55 5.71 14.53
N HIS A 142 -13.31 5.21 14.42
CA HIS A 142 -12.27 5.87 13.60
C HIS A 142 -12.59 5.92 12.07
N HIS A 143 -13.54 5.11 11.59
CA HIS A 143 -14.10 5.21 10.24
C HIS A 143 -15.59 5.63 10.21
N ASN A 144 -16.09 6.17 11.32
CA ASN A 144 -17.49 6.56 11.51
C ASN A 144 -18.50 5.40 11.48
N ASP A 145 -18.07 4.16 11.75
CA ASP A 145 -18.97 3.00 11.92
C ASP A 145 -19.79 3.07 13.22
N LYS A 146 -19.30 3.87 14.19
CA LYS A 146 -20.02 4.28 15.40
C LYS A 146 -19.83 5.77 15.63
N GLU A 147 -20.74 6.36 16.39
CA GLU A 147 -20.58 7.74 16.84
C GLU A 147 -19.36 7.87 17.76
N PRO A 148 -18.47 8.85 17.50
CA PRO A 148 -17.36 9.15 18.39
C PRO A 148 -17.90 9.76 19.69
N GLU A 149 -17.56 9.15 20.83
CA GLU A 149 -18.05 9.56 22.15
C GLU A 149 -17.08 10.51 22.89
N SER A 150 -15.89 10.74 22.32
CA SER A 150 -14.86 11.59 22.92
C SER A 150 -14.13 12.45 21.89
N PHE A 151 -13.46 13.51 22.34
CA PHE A 151 -12.62 14.33 21.47
C PHE A 151 -11.39 13.55 20.98
N GLU A 152 -10.85 12.65 21.80
CA GLU A 152 -9.75 11.75 21.43
C GLU A 152 -10.14 10.87 20.23
N ALA A 153 -11.40 10.48 20.08
CA ALA A 153 -11.88 9.74 18.92
C ALA A 153 -11.72 10.57 17.63
N ILE A 154 -12.12 11.84 17.68
CA ILE A 154 -11.94 12.79 16.57
C ILE A 154 -10.45 12.99 16.28
N LEU A 155 -9.61 13.09 17.31
CA LEU A 155 -8.17 13.24 17.12
C LEU A 155 -7.54 12.03 16.43
N VAL A 156 -7.97 10.81 16.76
CA VAL A 156 -7.48 9.60 16.10
C VAL A 156 -7.95 9.55 14.64
N GLN A 157 -9.19 9.93 14.34
CA GLN A 157 -9.67 10.05 12.95
C GLN A 157 -8.83 11.04 12.14
N VAL A 158 -8.55 12.21 12.72
CA VAL A 158 -7.73 13.24 12.07
C VAL A 158 -6.29 12.74 11.88
N ALA A 159 -5.71 12.09 12.87
CA ALA A 159 -4.36 11.52 12.81
C ALA A 159 -4.24 10.42 11.75
N ASP A 160 -5.24 9.53 11.65
CA ASP A 160 -5.34 8.51 10.60
C ASP A 160 -5.36 9.14 9.20
N ALA A 161 -6.28 10.10 8.99
CA ALA A 161 -6.37 10.82 7.72
C ALA A 161 -5.07 11.54 7.33
N ILE A 162 -4.37 12.16 8.29
CA ILE A 162 -3.07 12.82 8.07
C ILE A 162 -2.00 11.80 7.68
N SER A 163 -1.87 10.69 8.41
CA SER A 163 -0.87 9.66 8.11
C SER A 163 -1.13 9.03 6.74
N ALA A 164 -2.39 8.71 6.43
CA ALA A 164 -2.79 8.11 5.15
C ALA A 164 -2.62 9.05 3.94
N SER A 165 -2.68 10.37 4.16
CA SER A 165 -2.58 11.39 3.08
C SER A 165 -1.16 11.88 2.83
N ARG A 166 -0.16 11.36 3.54
CA ARG A 166 1.22 11.86 3.45
C ARG A 166 1.85 11.55 2.09
N PRO A 167 2.44 12.54 1.38
CA PRO A 167 3.15 12.31 0.13
C PRO A 167 4.26 11.26 0.30
N GLY A 168 4.17 10.16 -0.44
CA GLY A 168 5.12 9.04 -0.35
C GLY A 168 4.72 7.89 0.60
N ALA A 169 3.62 7.99 1.36
CA ALA A 169 3.08 6.88 2.14
C ALA A 169 2.53 5.74 1.25
N ARG A 170 2.03 6.07 0.06
CA ARG A 170 1.54 5.13 -0.97
C ARG A 170 2.61 4.79 -2.01
N ARG A 171 3.79 4.37 -1.56
CA ARG A 171 4.98 4.16 -2.41
C ARG A 171 4.85 3.00 -3.39
N GLU A 172 4.06 1.95 -3.10
CA GLU A 172 3.83 0.83 -4.02
C GLU A 172 3.17 1.26 -5.35
N SER A 173 2.47 2.40 -5.35
CA SER A 173 1.83 2.91 -6.57
C SER A 173 2.83 3.46 -7.59
N LEU A 174 3.96 4.06 -7.16
CA LEU A 174 4.88 4.72 -8.10
C LEU A 174 5.65 3.71 -8.94
N ASP A 175 6.19 2.65 -8.33
CA ASP A 175 6.97 1.64 -9.06
C ASP A 175 6.08 0.86 -10.05
N THR A 176 4.87 0.51 -9.62
CA THR A 176 3.87 -0.14 -10.48
C THR A 176 3.38 0.81 -11.58
N TYR A 177 3.21 2.09 -11.27
CA TYR A 177 2.86 3.12 -12.23
C TYR A 177 3.99 3.36 -13.26
N LEU A 178 5.25 3.43 -12.81
CA LEU A 178 6.41 3.57 -13.68
C LEU A 178 6.57 2.34 -14.58
N LYS A 179 6.50 1.13 -14.02
CA LYS A 179 6.49 -0.12 -14.80
C LYS A 179 5.34 -0.17 -15.80
N ARG A 180 4.17 0.37 -15.46
CA ARG A 180 3.05 0.50 -16.40
C ARG A 180 3.39 1.43 -17.57
N LEU A 181 3.92 2.62 -17.29
CA LEU A 181 4.31 3.56 -18.34
C LEU A 181 5.40 2.96 -19.24
N GLU A 182 6.40 2.34 -18.62
CA GLU A 182 7.52 1.69 -19.30
C GLU A 182 7.04 0.51 -20.16
N ASN A 183 6.11 -0.31 -19.69
CA ASN A 183 5.52 -1.38 -20.50
C ASN A 183 4.73 -0.84 -21.70
N LEU A 184 3.95 0.23 -21.52
CA LEU A 184 3.23 0.89 -22.63
C LEU A 184 4.19 1.43 -23.69
N GLU A 185 5.27 2.08 -23.25
CA GLU A 185 6.32 2.59 -24.14
C GLU A 185 7.04 1.45 -24.85
N ASN A 186 7.44 0.39 -24.14
CA ASN A 186 8.11 -0.77 -24.73
C ASN A 186 7.28 -1.48 -25.80
N ILE A 187 5.96 -1.60 -25.62
CA ILE A 187 5.07 -2.17 -26.63
C ILE A 187 5.14 -1.36 -27.92
N ALA A 188 5.00 -0.03 -27.83
CA ALA A 188 5.03 0.83 -29.01
C ALA A 188 6.43 0.89 -29.65
N TYR A 189 7.48 0.93 -28.83
CA TYR A 189 8.87 0.98 -29.29
C TYR A 189 9.29 -0.30 -30.05
N GLY A 190 8.63 -1.43 -29.79
CA GLY A 190 8.87 -2.69 -30.50
C GLY A 190 8.42 -2.70 -31.97
N PHE A 191 7.66 -1.72 -32.42
CA PHE A 191 7.20 -1.64 -33.81
C PHE A 191 8.23 -0.98 -34.73
N LYS A 192 8.36 -1.51 -35.94
CA LYS A 192 9.29 -0.99 -36.95
C LYS A 192 8.91 0.44 -37.34
N GLY A 193 9.91 1.32 -37.42
CA GLY A 193 9.73 2.71 -37.84
C GLY A 193 9.35 3.68 -36.71
N VAL A 194 9.17 3.18 -35.47
CA VAL A 194 9.02 4.02 -34.27
C VAL A 194 10.39 4.50 -33.80
N GLU A 195 10.57 5.82 -33.69
CA GLU A 195 11.81 6.43 -33.21
C GLU A 195 11.74 6.77 -31.72
N LYS A 196 10.58 7.24 -31.26
CA LYS A 196 10.34 7.61 -29.86
C LYS A 196 8.88 7.34 -29.49
N CYS A 197 8.62 7.03 -28.23
CA CYS A 197 7.28 6.94 -27.70
C CYS A 197 7.22 7.47 -26.27
N TYR A 198 6.09 8.08 -25.92
CA TYR A 198 5.87 8.65 -24.60
C TYR A 198 4.47 8.31 -24.11
N ALA A 199 4.38 7.66 -22.95
CA ALA A 199 3.12 7.48 -22.25
C ALA A 199 2.80 8.74 -21.43
N ILE A 200 1.69 9.40 -21.73
CA ILE A 200 1.27 10.65 -21.09
C ILE A 200 -0.12 10.50 -20.45
N GLN A 201 -0.55 11.53 -19.72
CA GLN A 201 -1.84 11.55 -19.01
C GLN A 201 -2.05 10.31 -18.12
N ALA A 202 -1.06 9.99 -17.29
CA ALA A 202 -1.10 8.82 -16.41
C ALA A 202 -1.30 7.48 -17.17
N GLY A 203 -0.74 7.36 -18.37
CA GLY A 203 -0.82 6.15 -19.19
C GLY A 203 -2.21 5.93 -19.82
N ARG A 204 -2.97 7.01 -20.04
CA ARG A 204 -4.23 7.02 -20.82
C ARG A 204 -4.03 7.50 -22.26
N GLU A 205 -2.85 8.01 -22.58
CA GLU A 205 -2.47 8.36 -23.95
C GLU A 205 -1.03 7.92 -24.19
N ILE A 206 -0.75 7.41 -25.39
CA ILE A 206 0.61 7.15 -25.87
C ILE A 206 0.83 7.92 -27.16
N ARG A 207 1.92 8.70 -27.19
CA ARG A 207 2.36 9.42 -28.38
C ARG A 207 3.55 8.69 -28.98
N VAL A 208 3.44 8.35 -30.26
CA VAL A 208 4.43 7.56 -31.00
C VAL A 208 4.96 8.43 -32.12
N MET A 209 6.24 8.75 -32.07
CA MET A 209 6.94 9.49 -33.11
C MET A 209 7.58 8.49 -34.07
N VAL A 210 7.26 8.62 -35.35
CA VAL A 210 7.73 7.71 -36.40
C VAL A 210 8.69 8.41 -37.36
N SER A 211 9.59 7.63 -37.93
CA SER A 211 10.53 8.10 -38.94
C SER A 211 9.79 8.45 -40.23
N ASN A 212 9.88 9.72 -40.65
CA ASN A 212 9.25 10.19 -41.88
C ASN A 212 9.79 9.48 -43.14
N GLU A 213 11.03 9.00 -43.09
CA GLU A 213 11.69 8.31 -44.20
C GLU A 213 11.27 6.84 -44.32
N GLN A 214 10.87 6.21 -43.21
CA GLN A 214 10.60 4.77 -43.15
C GLN A 214 9.11 4.42 -43.08
N VAL A 215 8.25 5.40 -42.74
CA VAL A 215 6.82 5.19 -42.51
C VAL A 215 6.03 6.16 -43.38
N THR A 216 5.15 5.67 -44.25
CA THR A 216 4.20 6.50 -45.03
C THR A 216 2.99 6.92 -44.20
N ASP A 217 2.17 7.82 -44.73
CA ASP A 217 0.94 8.25 -44.04
C ASP A 217 -0.09 7.10 -43.90
N GLU A 218 -0.16 6.22 -44.90
CA GLU A 218 -0.99 5.01 -44.84
C GLU A 218 -0.44 4.03 -43.79
N GLU A 219 0.86 3.81 -43.76
CA GLU A 219 1.51 2.94 -42.78
C GLU A 219 1.38 3.48 -41.36
N ALA A 220 1.45 4.79 -41.15
CA ALA A 220 1.22 5.42 -39.84
C ALA A 220 -0.21 5.17 -39.32
N THR A 221 -1.20 5.13 -40.23
CA THR A 221 -2.59 4.82 -39.89
C THR A 221 -2.75 3.36 -39.45
N VAL A 222 -2.09 2.43 -40.15
CA VAL A 222 -2.07 1.01 -39.80
C VAL A 222 -1.36 0.80 -38.47
N LEU A 223 -0.18 1.42 -38.30
CA LEU A 223 0.63 1.34 -37.09
C LEU A 223 -0.13 1.80 -35.84
N ALA A 224 -0.91 2.88 -35.93
CA ALA A 224 -1.73 3.34 -34.81
C ALA A 224 -2.75 2.27 -34.36
N ARG A 225 -3.37 1.56 -35.31
CA ARG A 225 -4.33 0.48 -35.02
C ARG A 225 -3.64 -0.75 -34.44
N ASP A 226 -2.48 -1.10 -34.98
CA ASP A 226 -1.73 -2.28 -34.54
C ASP A 226 -1.20 -2.10 -33.11
N ILE A 227 -0.66 -0.91 -32.79
CA ILE A 227 -0.22 -0.56 -31.43
C ILE A 227 -1.40 -0.59 -30.45
N ALA A 228 -2.55 -0.01 -30.83
CA ALA A 228 -3.75 -0.03 -29.98
C ALA A 228 -4.22 -1.46 -29.69
N SER A 229 -4.28 -2.31 -30.73
CA SER A 229 -4.68 -3.72 -30.60
C SER A 229 -3.69 -4.52 -29.76
N LYS A 230 -2.39 -4.26 -29.90
CA LYS A 230 -1.33 -4.91 -29.12
C LYS A 230 -1.44 -4.54 -27.63
N ILE A 231 -1.61 -3.25 -27.33
CA ILE A 231 -1.86 -2.73 -25.97
C ILE A 231 -3.09 -3.42 -25.36
N GLU A 232 -4.20 -3.50 -26.09
CA GLU A 232 -5.43 -4.16 -25.62
C GLU A 232 -5.22 -5.65 -25.32
N SER A 233 -4.42 -6.34 -26.14
CA SER A 233 -4.18 -7.78 -25.97
C SER A 233 -3.19 -8.13 -24.85
N GLU A 234 -2.14 -7.34 -24.65
CA GLU A 234 -1.08 -7.63 -23.68
C GLU A 234 -1.35 -7.04 -22.30
N LEU A 235 -2.10 -5.94 -22.23
CA LEU A 235 -2.38 -5.24 -20.99
C LEU A 235 -3.83 -5.46 -20.58
N LYS A 236 -4.03 -6.40 -19.64
CA LYS A 236 -5.33 -6.64 -18.98
C LYS A 236 -5.65 -5.53 -17.98
N TYR A 237 -5.80 -4.29 -18.44
CA TYR A 237 -6.12 -3.15 -17.59
C TYR A 237 -7.45 -2.51 -17.98
N PRO A 238 -8.29 -2.13 -17.00
CA PRO A 238 -9.53 -1.43 -17.27
C PRO A 238 -9.26 0.02 -17.74
N GLY A 239 -9.78 0.38 -18.91
CA GLY A 239 -9.79 1.74 -19.42
C GLY A 239 -9.38 1.86 -20.89
N ILE A 240 -9.72 3.00 -21.50
CA ILE A 240 -9.36 3.30 -22.89
C ILE A 240 -8.02 4.02 -22.92
N VAL A 241 -7.07 3.53 -23.74
CA VAL A 241 -5.79 4.18 -24.02
C VAL A 241 -5.84 4.78 -25.43
N ARG A 242 -5.61 6.09 -25.54
CA ARG A 242 -5.55 6.78 -26.83
C ARG A 242 -4.16 6.65 -27.43
N VAL A 243 -4.07 6.06 -28.63
CA VAL A 243 -2.81 6.01 -29.40
C VAL A 243 -2.78 7.17 -30.39
N THR A 244 -1.70 7.95 -30.40
CA THR A 244 -1.48 9.03 -31.36
C THR A 244 -0.12 8.84 -32.03
N VAL A 245 -0.15 8.55 -33.34
CA VAL A 245 1.06 8.46 -34.15
C VAL A 245 1.32 9.83 -34.78
N ILE A 246 2.54 10.32 -34.64
CA ILE A 246 2.99 11.62 -35.14
C ILE A 246 4.13 11.38 -36.12
N ARG A 247 3.89 11.71 -37.38
CA ARG A 247 4.91 11.81 -38.41
C ARG A 247 5.23 13.28 -38.63
N GLU A 248 6.48 13.68 -38.44
CA GLU A 248 6.89 15.08 -38.51
C GLU A 248 8.09 15.22 -39.45
N THR A 249 8.05 16.24 -40.31
CA THR A 249 9.22 16.71 -41.08
C THR A 249 9.59 18.09 -40.57
N ARG A 250 10.83 18.26 -40.10
CA ARG A 250 11.36 19.56 -39.67
C ARG A 250 12.36 20.06 -40.70
N ILE A 251 12.02 21.18 -41.35
CA ILE A 251 12.92 21.91 -42.24
C ILE A 251 13.22 23.24 -41.57
N VAL A 252 14.51 23.53 -41.36
CA VAL A 252 14.98 24.76 -40.72
C VAL A 252 15.90 25.47 -41.70
N ASP A 253 15.61 26.72 -42.01
CA ASP A 253 16.44 27.59 -42.83
C ASP A 253 16.69 28.91 -42.09
N TYR A 254 17.84 29.52 -42.32
CA TYR A 254 18.26 30.74 -41.64
C TYR A 254 18.45 31.84 -42.66
N ALA A 255 17.64 32.90 -42.56
CA ALA A 255 17.90 34.13 -43.27
C ALA A 255 19.20 34.77 -42.73
N ARG A 256 20.08 35.20 -43.64
CA ARG A 256 21.18 36.11 -43.33
C ARG A 256 20.89 37.46 -43.94
#